data_AF-C0BWG6-F1
#
_entry.id   AF-C0BWG6-F1
#
_cell.length_a   1.000
_cell.length_b   1.000
_cell.length_c   1.000
_cell.angle_alpha   90.00
_cell.angle_beta   90.00
_cell.angle_gamma   90.00
#
_symmetry.space_group_name_H-M   'P 1'
#
loop_
_entity.id
_entity.type
_entity.pdbx_description
1 polymer ?
#
loop_
_entity_poly.entity_id
_entity_poly.type
_entity_poly.pdbx_seq_one_letter_code
_entity_poly.pdbx_strand_id
1 'polypeptide(L)'
;MIILITMYTYLCFSIFGYQDPDRKKSMLRRQNVLMYMIHIIAFLVMYLETEDIKLLAFYLMQVVLFGATILLYTIIYPKVSRLVVNNLCMLLCIGLIMLTRLNYTNAVKQFVIAAGAIAISLAVPVIIRKFKKLAEWRKLYAAAGIVSLAVVVVLGQVSYGAKLGFTIAGINIQPSELVKIIFVFFVASSFKMSLE
;
A
#
# COMPACT_ATOMS: atom_id res chain seq x y z
N MET A 1 17.86 -6.46 -14.99
CA MET A 1 16.61 -6.20 -14.23
C MET A 1 15.39 -6.89 -14.84
N ILE A 2 15.15 -6.83 -16.17
CA ILE A 2 13.98 -7.44 -16.83
C ILE A 2 13.80 -8.92 -16.46
N ILE A 3 14.87 -9.73 -16.55
CA ILE A 3 14.83 -11.16 -16.20
C ILE A 3 14.34 -11.38 -14.76
N LEU A 4 14.80 -10.58 -13.80
CA LEU A 4 14.40 -10.70 -12.39
C LEU A 4 12.92 -10.37 -12.18
N ILE A 5 12.41 -9.35 -12.88
CA ILE A 5 10.99 -9.00 -12.86
C ILE A 5 10.16 -10.14 -13.47
N THR A 6 10.58 -10.69 -14.61
CA THR A 6 9.91 -11.84 -15.22
C THR A 6 9.87 -13.04 -14.28
N MET A 7 10.98 -13.35 -13.60
CA MET A 7 11.04 -14.41 -12.60
C MET A 7 10.11 -14.13 -11.41
N TYR A 8 10.08 -12.89 -10.92
CA TYR A 8 9.19 -12.49 -9.82
C TYR A 8 7.72 -12.66 -10.22
N THR A 9 7.34 -12.20 -11.41
CA THR A 9 5.99 -12.33 -11.95
C THR A 9 5.62 -13.81 -12.14
N TYR A 10 6.53 -14.63 -12.67
CA TYR A 10 6.31 -16.07 -12.79
C TYR A 10 6.05 -16.74 -11.43
N LEU A 11 6.80 -16.36 -10.38
CA LEU A 11 6.54 -16.85 -9.02
C LEU A 11 5.16 -16.44 -8.48
N CYS A 12 4.68 -15.26 -8.85
CA CYS A 12 3.35 -14.79 -8.45
C CYS A 12 2.21 -15.64 -9.03
N PHE A 13 2.36 -16.15 -10.26
CA PHE A 13 1.35 -17.00 -10.89
C PHE A 13 1.51 -18.48 -10.53
N SER A 14 2.75 -18.98 -10.50
CA SER A 14 3.02 -20.40 -10.24
C SER A 14 2.60 -20.85 -8.83
N ILE A 15 2.55 -19.94 -7.85
CA ILE A 15 2.12 -20.27 -6.48
C ILE A 15 0.69 -20.81 -6.40
N PHE A 16 -0.18 -20.46 -7.35
CA PHE A 16 -1.56 -20.95 -7.41
C PHE A 16 -1.66 -22.41 -7.87
N GLY A 17 -0.64 -22.92 -8.59
CA GLY A 17 -0.60 -24.30 -9.07
C GLY A 17 -0.14 -25.32 -8.02
N TYR A 18 0.36 -24.88 -6.86
CA TYR A 18 0.81 -25.77 -5.79
C TYR A 18 -0.21 -25.79 -4.64
N GLN A 19 -0.44 -26.96 -4.04
CA GLN A 19 -1.23 -27.08 -2.80
C GLN A 19 -0.38 -27.19 -1.53
N ASP A 20 0.86 -27.70 -1.68
CA ASP A 20 1.81 -27.89 -0.60
C ASP A 20 2.20 -26.56 0.10
N PRO A 21 1.93 -26.42 1.41
CA PRO A 21 2.21 -25.20 2.17
C PRO A 21 3.72 -24.89 2.27
N ASP A 22 4.59 -25.90 2.32
CA ASP A 22 6.03 -25.68 2.47
C ASP A 22 6.64 -25.17 1.17
N ARG A 23 6.19 -25.71 0.04
CA ARG A 23 6.54 -25.17 -1.29
C ARG A 23 6.09 -23.73 -1.45
N LYS A 24 4.85 -23.39 -1.05
CA LYS A 24 4.36 -22.00 -1.08
C LYS A 24 5.24 -21.07 -0.25
N LYS A 25 5.60 -21.48 0.98
CA LYS A 25 6.46 -20.70 1.86
C LYS A 25 7.84 -20.45 1.25
N SER A 26 8.42 -21.46 0.61
CA SER A 26 9.69 -21.32 -0.12
C SER A 26 9.59 -20.34 -1.29
N MET A 27 8.52 -20.43 -2.10
CA MET A 27 8.28 -19.52 -3.21
C MET A 27 8.10 -18.06 -2.76
N LEU A 28 7.38 -17.84 -1.66
CA LEU A 28 7.20 -16.50 -1.07
C LEU A 28 8.53 -15.93 -0.53
N ARG A 29 9.42 -16.77 -0.01
CA ARG A 29 10.78 -16.34 0.36
C ARG A 29 11.58 -15.96 -0.87
N ARG A 30 11.49 -16.75 -1.96
CA ARG A 30 12.16 -16.44 -3.24
C ARG A 30 11.66 -15.12 -3.84
N GLN A 31 10.37 -14.80 -3.73
CA GLN A 31 9.84 -13.49 -4.13
C GLN A 31 10.52 -12.34 -3.37
N ASN A 32 10.66 -12.46 -2.05
CA ASN A 32 11.33 -11.43 -1.25
C ASN A 32 12.81 -11.29 -1.62
N VAL A 33 13.51 -12.40 -1.85
CA VAL A 33 14.90 -12.38 -2.35
C VAL A 33 14.99 -11.66 -3.69
N LEU A 34 14.10 -11.96 -4.64
CA LEU A 34 14.07 -11.27 -5.93
C LEU A 34 13.76 -9.78 -5.80
N MET A 35 12.82 -9.40 -4.93
CA MET A 35 12.52 -7.99 -4.64
C MET A 35 13.75 -7.25 -4.13
N TYR A 36 14.45 -7.80 -3.13
CA TYR A 36 15.67 -7.18 -2.60
C TYR A 36 16.83 -7.18 -3.59
N MET A 37 16.95 -8.20 -4.45
CA MET A 37 17.93 -8.22 -5.56
C MET A 37 17.66 -7.11 -6.57
N ILE A 38 16.41 -6.89 -6.95
CA ILE A 38 16.03 -5.80 -7.85
C ILE A 38 16.33 -4.45 -7.18
N HIS A 39 15.98 -4.33 -5.90
CA HIS A 39 16.18 -3.10 -5.11
C HIS A 39 17.65 -2.71 -4.98
N ILE A 40 18.52 -3.66 -4.60
CA ILE A 40 19.95 -3.39 -4.44
C ILE A 40 20.62 -3.07 -5.78
N ILE A 41 20.29 -3.80 -6.85
CA ILE A 41 20.85 -3.52 -8.18
C ILE A 41 20.45 -2.12 -8.65
N ALA A 42 19.19 -1.73 -8.46
CA ALA A 42 18.71 -0.41 -8.86
C ALA A 42 19.43 0.71 -8.10
N PHE A 43 19.53 0.60 -6.77
CA PHE A 43 20.19 1.61 -5.96
C PHE A 43 21.70 1.65 -6.15
N LEU A 44 22.34 0.50 -6.41
CA LEU A 44 23.75 0.43 -6.76
C LEU A 44 24.02 1.18 -8.06
N VAL A 45 23.24 0.93 -9.11
CA VAL A 45 23.39 1.63 -10.39
C VAL A 45 23.17 3.13 -10.21
N MET A 46 22.13 3.56 -9.48
CA MET A 46 21.91 4.99 -9.21
C MET A 46 23.06 5.62 -8.41
N TYR A 47 23.61 4.91 -7.43
CA TYR A 47 24.74 5.39 -6.65
C TYR A 47 26.01 5.53 -7.50
N LEU A 48 26.32 4.55 -8.35
CA LEU A 48 27.49 4.62 -9.24
C LEU A 48 27.41 5.78 -10.23
N GLU A 49 26.20 6.14 -10.67
CA GLU A 49 25.99 7.25 -11.62
C GLU A 49 26.01 8.63 -10.96
N THR A 50 25.63 8.73 -9.67
CA THR A 50 25.48 10.04 -8.99
C THR A 50 26.52 10.30 -7.90
N GLU A 51 27.19 9.26 -7.42
CA GLU A 51 28.16 9.25 -6.31
C GLU A 51 27.64 9.90 -5.01
N ASP A 52 26.32 9.99 -4.83
CA ASP A 52 25.71 10.62 -3.65
C ASP A 52 25.46 9.60 -2.53
N ILE A 53 26.18 9.76 -1.42
CA ILE A 53 26.05 8.94 -0.20
C ILE A 53 24.62 8.97 0.37
N LYS A 54 23.84 10.02 0.13
CA LYS A 54 22.44 10.11 0.56
C LYS A 54 21.56 9.02 -0.03
N LEU A 55 21.91 8.48 -1.21
CA LEU A 55 21.19 7.35 -1.81
C LEU A 55 21.39 6.06 -1.01
N LEU A 56 22.58 5.85 -0.45
CA LEU A 56 22.85 4.69 0.39
C LEU A 56 22.05 4.75 1.70
N ALA A 57 22.00 5.93 2.34
CA ALA A 57 21.18 6.14 3.52
C ALA A 57 19.68 5.93 3.21
N PHE A 58 19.21 6.46 2.06
CA PHE A 58 17.83 6.29 1.63
C PHE A 58 17.47 4.83 1.31
N TYR A 59 18.38 4.10 0.66
CA TYR A 59 18.26 2.67 0.42
C TYR A 59 18.08 1.89 1.73
N LEU A 60 18.93 2.14 2.73
CA LEU A 60 18.85 1.46 4.02
C LEU A 60 17.51 1.71 4.72
N MET A 61 17.01 2.96 4.70
CA MET A 61 15.68 3.27 5.25
C MET A 61 14.56 2.49 4.55
N GLN A 62 14.63 2.33 3.23
CA GLN A 62 13.66 1.53 2.48
C GLN A 62 13.75 0.03 2.80
N VAL A 63 14.96 -0.52 2.93
CA VAL A 63 15.16 -1.91 3.33
C VAL A 63 14.56 -2.17 4.71
N VAL A 64 14.78 -1.26 5.67
CA VAL A 64 14.17 -1.34 7.00
C VAL A 64 12.65 -1.29 6.91
N LEU A 65 12.07 -0.37 6.12
CA LEU A 65 10.62 -0.26 5.96
C LEU A 65 10.01 -1.55 5.38
N PHE A 66 10.57 -2.09 4.31
CA PHE A 66 10.06 -3.32 3.69
C PHE A 66 10.25 -4.54 4.59
N GLY A 67 11.40 -4.65 5.26
CA GLY A 67 11.68 -5.70 6.22
C GLY A 67 10.69 -5.68 7.39
N ALA A 68 10.50 -4.50 7.98
CA ALA A 68 9.54 -4.27 9.06
C ALA A 68 8.11 -4.58 8.60
N THR A 69 7.71 -4.15 7.41
CA THR A 69 6.37 -4.41 6.86
C THR A 69 6.10 -5.90 6.74
N ILE A 70 6.99 -6.64 6.07
CA ILE A 70 6.83 -8.09 5.88
C ILE A 70 6.80 -8.83 7.24
N LEU A 71 7.68 -8.44 8.16
CA LEU A 71 7.78 -9.03 9.49
C LEU A 71 6.51 -8.75 10.32
N LEU A 72 6.13 -7.49 10.47
CA LEU A 72 4.98 -7.06 11.27
C LEU A 72 3.67 -7.68 10.77
N TYR A 73 3.43 -7.68 9.45
CA TYR A 73 2.25 -8.35 8.89
C TYR A 73 2.26 -9.86 9.16
N THR A 74 3.42 -10.51 9.11
CA THR A 74 3.54 -11.95 9.37
C THR A 74 3.32 -12.30 10.84
N ILE A 75 3.80 -11.45 11.77
CA ILE A 75 3.68 -11.67 13.22
C ILE A 75 2.27 -11.34 13.71
N ILE A 76 1.76 -10.14 13.37
CA ILE A 76 0.46 -9.65 13.86
C ILE A 76 -0.69 -10.43 13.20
N TYR A 77 -0.53 -10.81 11.93
CA TYR A 77 -1.57 -11.46 11.15
C TYR A 77 -1.09 -12.77 10.52
N PRO A 78 -0.96 -13.86 11.30
CA PRO A 78 -0.43 -15.13 10.79
C PRO A 78 -1.26 -15.75 9.65
N LYS A 79 -2.55 -15.38 9.54
CA LYS A 79 -3.47 -15.81 8.48
C LYS A 79 -3.47 -14.89 7.24
N VAL A 80 -2.65 -13.84 7.20
CA VAL A 80 -2.61 -12.92 6.06
C VAL A 80 -2.02 -13.63 4.83
N SER A 81 -2.53 -13.28 3.65
CA SER A 81 -1.91 -13.72 2.41
C SER A 81 -0.56 -13.03 2.25
N ARG A 82 0.53 -13.76 2.53
CA ARG A 82 1.90 -13.28 2.36
C ARG A 82 2.19 -12.87 0.90
N LEU A 83 1.52 -13.48 -0.06
CA LEU A 83 1.61 -13.11 -1.48
C LEU A 83 1.19 -11.65 -1.70
N VAL A 84 0.09 -11.22 -1.07
CA VAL A 84 -0.41 -9.85 -1.19
C VAL A 84 0.56 -8.86 -0.55
N VAL A 85 1.09 -9.19 0.63
CA VAL A 85 2.07 -8.33 1.33
C VAL A 85 3.37 -8.21 0.52
N ASN A 86 3.88 -9.31 -0.03
CA ASN A 86 5.07 -9.31 -0.87
C ASN A 86 4.87 -8.44 -2.12
N ASN A 87 3.71 -8.58 -2.80
CA ASN A 87 3.39 -7.78 -3.98
C ASN A 87 3.19 -6.30 -3.66
N LEU A 88 2.58 -5.96 -2.52
CA LEU A 88 2.52 -4.59 -2.03
C LEU A 88 3.92 -3.99 -1.88
N CYS A 89 4.83 -4.70 -1.22
CA CYS A 89 6.21 -4.25 -1.03
C CYS A 89 6.97 -4.11 -2.36
N MET A 90 6.78 -5.06 -3.28
CA MET A 90 7.40 -5.02 -4.60
C MET A 90 6.95 -3.80 -5.42
N LEU A 91 5.65 -3.50 -5.44
CA LEU A 91 5.12 -2.33 -6.15
C LEU A 91 5.60 -1.02 -5.52
N LEU A 92 5.62 -0.93 -4.19
CA LEU A 92 6.19 0.23 -3.48
C LEU A 92 7.68 0.39 -3.75
N CYS A 93 8.44 -0.72 -3.79
CA CYS A 93 9.86 -0.73 -4.12
C CYS A 93 10.12 -0.15 -5.51
N ILE A 94 9.42 -0.64 -6.54
CA ILE A 94 9.54 -0.11 -7.90
C ILE A 94 9.14 1.37 -7.94
N GLY A 95 8.04 1.75 -7.28
CA GLY A 95 7.57 3.14 -7.22
C GLY A 95 8.62 4.07 -6.61
N LEU A 96 9.24 3.66 -5.50
CA LEU A 96 10.29 4.44 -4.83
C LEU A 96 11.57 4.49 -5.65
N ILE A 97 11.99 3.41 -6.32
CA ILE A 97 13.12 3.43 -7.26
C ILE A 97 12.89 4.47 -8.35
N MET A 98 11.70 4.44 -8.99
CA MET A 98 11.34 5.36 -10.06
C MET A 98 11.32 6.81 -9.59
N LEU A 99 10.74 7.07 -8.41
CA LEU A 99 10.72 8.41 -7.83
C LEU A 99 12.13 8.89 -7.47
N THR A 100 12.98 8.02 -6.93
CA THR A 100 14.36 8.37 -6.57
C THR A 100 15.15 8.78 -7.81
N ARG A 101 14.96 8.06 -8.92
CA ARG A 101 15.57 8.40 -10.22
C ARG A 101 15.09 9.75 -10.76
N LEU A 102 13.81 10.09 -10.57
CA LEU A 102 13.25 11.33 -11.11
C LEU A 102 13.55 12.55 -10.23
N ASN A 103 13.33 12.43 -8.92
CA ASN A 103 13.54 13.51 -7.96
C ASN A 103 13.64 12.96 -6.52
N TYR A 104 14.84 13.05 -5.94
CA TYR A 104 15.13 12.57 -4.60
C TYR A 104 14.21 13.18 -3.51
N THR A 105 14.00 14.50 -3.54
CA THR A 105 13.17 15.20 -2.54
C THR A 105 11.72 14.71 -2.54
N ASN A 106 11.16 14.46 -3.73
CA ASN A 106 9.83 13.90 -3.87
C ASN A 106 9.78 12.44 -3.41
N ALA A 107 10.83 11.66 -3.69
CA ALA A 107 10.95 10.28 -3.21
C ALA A 107 10.95 10.20 -1.68
N VAL A 108 11.67 11.10 -1.00
CA VAL A 108 11.67 11.16 0.48
C VAL A 108 10.28 11.50 1.03
N LYS A 109 9.59 12.48 0.44
CA LYS A 109 8.20 12.80 0.85
C LYS A 109 7.27 11.62 0.68
N GLN A 110 7.34 10.94 -0.46
CA GLN A 110 6.53 9.76 -0.76
C GLN A 110 6.88 8.58 0.14
N PHE A 111 8.14 8.41 0.52
CA PHE A 111 8.56 7.41 1.50
C PHE A 111 7.91 7.64 2.87
N VAL A 112 7.90 8.88 3.37
CA VAL A 112 7.24 9.23 4.65
C VAL A 112 5.74 8.97 4.58
N ILE A 113 5.08 9.34 3.48
CA ILE A 113 3.66 9.06 3.25
C ILE A 113 3.41 7.54 3.24
N ALA A 114 4.23 6.77 2.53
CA ALA A 114 4.12 5.32 2.45
C ALA A 114 4.30 4.66 3.83
N ALA A 115 5.28 5.10 4.62
CA ALA A 115 5.49 4.61 5.98
C ALA A 115 4.27 4.88 6.89
N GLY A 116 3.72 6.10 6.84
CA GLY A 116 2.50 6.46 7.56
C GLY A 116 1.29 5.63 7.11
N ALA A 117 1.12 5.45 5.79
CA ALA A 117 0.05 4.65 5.22
C ALA A 117 0.14 3.17 5.64
N ILE A 118 1.34 2.59 5.67
CA ILE A 118 1.57 1.22 6.15
C ILE A 118 1.23 1.10 7.64
N ALA A 119 1.61 2.08 8.46
CA ALA A 119 1.27 2.09 9.89
C ALA A 119 -0.26 2.13 10.11
N ILE A 120 -0.96 2.98 9.35
CA ILE A 120 -2.44 3.05 9.37
C ILE A 120 -3.04 1.73 8.87
N SER A 121 -2.53 1.16 7.78
CA SER A 121 -3.07 -0.08 7.21
C SER A 121 -2.86 -1.29 8.12
N LEU A 122 -1.86 -1.27 9.01
CA LEU A 122 -1.68 -2.27 10.06
C LEU A 122 -2.78 -2.17 11.13
N ALA A 123 -3.32 -0.99 11.42
CA ALA A 123 -4.38 -0.80 12.40
C ALA A 123 -5.77 -1.21 11.86
N VAL A 124 -6.00 -1.07 10.55
CA VAL A 124 -7.31 -1.32 9.91
C VAL A 124 -7.88 -2.72 10.23
N PRO A 125 -7.15 -3.85 10.06
CA PRO A 125 -7.70 -5.16 10.39
C PRO A 125 -8.02 -5.35 11.88
N VAL A 126 -7.29 -4.68 12.78
CA VAL A 126 -7.61 -4.68 14.23
C VAL A 126 -8.96 -4.04 14.48
N ILE A 127 -9.18 -2.86 13.88
CA ILE A 127 -10.43 -2.10 14.01
C ILE A 127 -11.61 -2.95 13.47
N ILE A 128 -11.47 -3.51 12.28
CA ILE A 128 -12.53 -4.34 11.66
C ILE A 128 -12.86 -5.56 12.53
N ARG A 129 -11.85 -6.24 13.10
CA ARG A 129 -12.10 -7.41 13.98
C ARG A 129 -12.80 -7.04 15.28
N LYS A 130 -12.49 -5.87 15.87
CA LYS A 130 -13.02 -5.44 17.17
C LYS A 130 -14.44 -4.86 17.04
N PHE A 131 -14.73 -4.14 15.97
CA PHE A 131 -16.01 -3.49 15.75
C PHE A 131 -16.92 -4.32 14.84
N LYS A 132 -17.43 -5.46 15.34
CA LYS A 132 -18.39 -6.31 14.59
C LYS A 132 -19.71 -5.60 14.24
N LYS A 133 -20.07 -4.55 14.98
CA LYS A 133 -21.23 -3.69 14.71
C LYS A 133 -21.05 -2.78 13.49
N LEU A 134 -19.86 -2.71 12.89
CA LEU A 134 -19.65 -2.00 11.62
C LEU A 134 -20.62 -2.49 10.54
N ALA A 135 -21.05 -3.76 10.56
CA ALA A 135 -21.98 -4.28 9.56
C ALA A 135 -23.44 -3.83 9.76
N GLU A 136 -23.81 -3.26 10.91
CA GLU A 136 -25.19 -2.88 11.25
C GLU A 136 -25.46 -1.37 11.03
N TRP A 137 -24.42 -0.58 10.76
CA TRP A 137 -24.48 0.88 10.72
C TRP A 137 -24.81 1.45 9.34
N ARG A 138 -25.69 0.78 8.58
CA ARG A 138 -26.06 1.19 7.22
C ARG A 138 -26.50 2.66 7.13
N LYS A 139 -27.39 3.09 8.04
CA LYS A 139 -27.90 4.48 8.06
C LYS A 139 -26.80 5.49 8.33
N LEU A 140 -25.83 5.16 9.18
CA LEU A 140 -24.66 6.00 9.46
C LEU A 140 -23.77 6.12 8.21
N TYR A 141 -23.48 5.02 7.52
CA TYR A 141 -22.65 5.07 6.30
C TYR A 141 -23.35 5.81 5.16
N ALA A 142 -24.66 5.64 4.99
CA ALA A 142 -25.43 6.39 3.99
C ALA A 142 -25.38 7.90 4.26
N ALA A 143 -25.66 8.31 5.50
CA ALA A 143 -25.59 9.71 5.89
C ALA A 143 -24.16 10.27 5.78
N ALA A 144 -23.16 9.55 6.28
CA ALA A 144 -21.76 9.95 6.20
C ALA A 144 -21.26 10.07 4.75
N GLY A 145 -21.71 9.18 3.86
CA GLY A 145 -21.39 9.21 2.44
C GLY A 145 -21.97 10.45 1.73
N ILE A 146 -23.25 10.74 1.97
CA ILE A 146 -23.93 11.93 1.42
C ILE A 146 -23.29 13.21 1.95
N VAL A 147 -23.04 13.29 3.26
CA VAL A 147 -22.37 14.45 3.88
C VAL A 147 -20.96 14.63 3.32
N SER A 148 -20.19 13.55 3.18
CA SER A 148 -18.83 13.62 2.61
C SER A 148 -18.83 14.11 1.16
N LEU A 149 -19.81 13.69 0.34
CA LEU A 149 -19.99 14.18 -1.02
C LEU A 149 -20.38 15.67 -1.05
N ALA A 150 -21.31 16.09 -0.18
CA ALA A 150 -21.71 17.49 -0.07
C ALA A 150 -20.53 18.39 0.34
N VAL A 151 -19.68 17.92 1.27
CA VAL A 151 -18.45 18.62 1.69
C VAL A 151 -17.49 18.82 0.50
N VAL A 152 -17.30 17.80 -0.35
CA VAL A 152 -16.46 17.93 -1.57
C VAL A 152 -17.01 18.99 -2.51
N VAL A 153 -18.32 19.00 -2.74
CA VAL A 153 -18.98 19.96 -3.65
C VAL A 153 -18.81 21.39 -3.16
N VAL A 154 -19.03 21.62 -1.86
CA VAL A 154 -18.98 22.97 -1.27
C VAL A 154 -17.54 23.45 -1.15
N LEU A 155 -16.71 22.69 -0.45
CA LEU A 155 -15.40 23.16 -0.02
C LEU A 155 -14.30 22.89 -1.06
N GLY A 156 -14.44 21.91 -1.96
CA GLY A 156 -13.35 21.39 -2.79
C GLY A 156 -12.57 22.50 -3.53
N GLN A 157 -11.24 22.49 -3.39
CA GLN A 157 -10.39 23.45 -4.10
C GLN A 157 -10.25 23.04 -5.56
N VAL A 158 -10.41 23.99 -6.48
CA VAL A 158 -10.21 23.77 -7.92
C VAL A 158 -8.71 23.62 -8.17
N SER A 159 -8.28 22.42 -8.53
CA SER A 159 -6.92 22.11 -8.99
C SER A 159 -7.02 21.58 -10.41
N TYR A 160 -6.24 22.12 -11.35
CA TYR A 160 -6.26 21.72 -12.76
C TYR A 160 -7.67 21.73 -13.41
N GLY A 161 -8.55 22.65 -13.00
CA GLY A 161 -9.90 22.81 -13.57
C GLY A 161 -10.99 21.94 -12.93
N ALA A 162 -10.68 21.11 -11.93
CA ALA A 162 -11.66 20.30 -11.17
C ALA A 162 -11.47 20.46 -9.65
N LYS A 163 -12.58 20.45 -8.89
CA LYS A 163 -12.52 20.45 -7.41
C LYS A 163 -11.99 19.10 -6.90
N LEU A 164 -10.68 18.97 -6.68
CA LEU A 164 -10.03 17.66 -6.48
C LEU A 164 -9.69 17.33 -5.02
N GLY A 165 -9.44 18.31 -4.16
CA GLY A 165 -9.05 18.03 -2.78
C GLY A 165 -8.76 19.28 -1.97
N PHE A 166 -8.13 19.09 -0.81
CA PHE A 166 -7.65 20.15 0.06
C PHE A 166 -6.22 19.87 0.46
N THR A 167 -5.37 20.88 0.38
CA THR A 167 -4.03 20.78 0.95
C THR A 167 -4.06 21.29 2.38
N ILE A 168 -3.82 20.39 3.34
CA ILE A 168 -3.68 20.73 4.76
C ILE A 168 -2.26 20.35 5.16
N ALA A 169 -1.48 21.30 5.66
CA ALA A 169 -0.09 21.11 6.10
C ALA A 169 0.82 20.40 5.07
N GLY A 170 0.64 20.67 3.77
CA GLY A 170 1.43 20.07 2.69
C GLY A 170 1.02 18.66 2.27
N ILE A 171 -0.03 18.09 2.88
CA ILE A 171 -0.66 16.83 2.46
C ILE A 171 -1.93 17.17 1.67
N ASN A 172 -2.01 16.69 0.43
CA ASN A 172 -3.23 16.80 -0.35
C ASN A 172 -4.18 15.66 0.03
N ILE A 173 -5.29 15.99 0.69
CA ILE A 173 -6.33 15.04 1.07
C ILE A 173 -7.42 15.09 0.01
N GLN A 174 -7.69 13.95 -0.60
CA GLN A 174 -8.75 13.79 -1.58
C GLN A 174 -9.98 13.14 -0.91
N PRO A 175 -11.06 13.88 -0.63
CA PRO A 175 -12.19 13.32 0.11
C PRO A 175 -12.98 12.27 -0.68
N SER A 176 -12.81 12.19 -2.01
CA SER A 176 -13.39 11.10 -2.80
C SER A 176 -12.80 9.73 -2.45
N GLU A 177 -11.60 9.65 -1.87
CA GLU A 177 -11.05 8.40 -1.33
C GLU A 177 -11.84 7.93 -0.10
N LEU A 178 -12.20 8.86 0.79
CA LEU A 178 -13.03 8.55 1.95
C LEU A 178 -14.43 8.10 1.52
N VAL A 179 -15.03 8.78 0.55
CA VAL A 179 -16.35 8.40 0.01
C VAL A 179 -16.33 6.99 -0.55
N LYS A 180 -15.29 6.59 -1.30
CA LYS A 180 -15.14 5.23 -1.83
C LYS A 180 -15.12 4.18 -0.71
N ILE A 181 -14.40 4.45 0.38
CA ILE A 181 -14.35 3.54 1.54
C ILE A 181 -15.73 3.43 2.21
N ILE A 182 -16.40 4.57 2.46
CA ILE A 182 -17.75 4.58 3.05
C ILE A 182 -18.75 3.81 2.18
N PHE A 183 -18.66 3.98 0.86
CA PHE A 183 -19.53 3.28 -0.09
C PHE A 183 -19.37 1.76 -0.01
N VAL A 184 -18.13 1.25 0.05
CA VAL A 184 -17.87 -0.19 0.21
C VAL A 184 -18.48 -0.71 1.51
N PHE A 185 -18.36 0.00 2.63
CA PHE A 185 -18.99 -0.39 3.89
C PHE A 185 -20.52 -0.34 3.84
N PHE A 186 -21.09 0.67 3.17
CA PHE A 186 -22.53 0.77 2.96
C PHE A 186 -23.08 -0.41 2.16
N VAL A 187 -22.44 -0.75 1.04
CA VAL A 187 -22.83 -1.88 0.20
C VAL A 187 -22.71 -3.20 0.98
N ALA A 188 -21.60 -3.41 1.69
CA ALA A 188 -21.40 -4.60 2.53
C ALA A 188 -22.49 -4.75 3.61
N SER A 189 -22.86 -3.66 4.29
CA SER A 189 -23.93 -3.67 5.30
C SER A 189 -25.31 -3.95 4.67
N SER A 190 -25.57 -3.42 3.48
CA SER A 190 -26.82 -3.62 2.76
C SER A 190 -26.99 -5.07 2.30
N PHE A 191 -25.92 -5.70 1.82
CA PHE A 191 -25.92 -7.12 1.47
C PHE A 191 -26.16 -8.02 2.68
N LYS A 192 -25.55 -7.74 3.83
CA LYS A 192 -25.79 -8.53 5.05
C LYS A 192 -27.28 -8.51 5.42
N MET A 193 -27.91 -7.34 5.41
CA MET A 193 -29.32 -7.18 5.76
C MET A 193 -30.27 -7.83 4.75
N SER A 194 -29.86 -8.03 3.50
CA SER A 194 -30.67 -8.74 2.50
C SER A 194 -30.62 -10.27 2.65
N LEU A 195 -29.65 -10.79 3.40
CA LEU A 195 -29.48 -12.23 3.67
C LEU A 195 -30.10 -12.65 5.01
N GLU A 196 -30.50 -11.68 5.84
CA GLU A 196 -31.26 -11.84 7.09
C GLU A 196 -32.76 -11.69 6.81
#